data_AF-A0A7S2GML4-F1
#
_entry.id   AF-A0A7S2GML4-F1
#
_cell.length_a   1.000
_cell.length_b   1.000
_cell.length_c   1.000
_cell.angle_alpha   90.00
_cell.angle_beta   90.00
_cell.angle_gamma   90.00
#
_symmetry.space_group_name_H-M   'P 1'
#
loop_
_entity.id
_entity.type
_entity.pdbx_description
1 polymer ?
#
loop_
_entity_poly.entity_id
_entity_poly.type
_entity_poly.pdbx_seq_one_letter_code
_entity_poly.pdbx_strand_id
1 'polypeptide(L)'
;VVTDLISALTTPADQATAKLPCLLELLTVLPEEAENYKVGVLPRQRKNFREMLATHSSHVFSLLGQVCDTFKPQAALPSSIVILEKMIRCSASWVRHHPPSEEELISLPLLAFSFDALAA
;
A
#
# COMPACT_ATOMS: atom_id res chain seq x y z
N VAL A 1 14.18 1.62 4.18
CA VAL A 1 13.05 2.03 5.06
C VAL A 1 11.77 1.31 4.71
N VAL A 2 11.19 1.49 3.51
CA VAL A 2 9.92 0.80 3.14
C VAL A 2 10.09 -0.72 3.17
N THR A 3 11.14 -1.25 2.55
CA THR A 3 11.46 -2.69 2.59
C THR A 3 11.70 -3.19 4.02
N ASP A 4 12.35 -2.38 4.87
CA ASP A 4 12.61 -2.74 6.27
C ASP A 4 11.32 -2.75 7.09
N LEU A 5 10.39 -1.82 6.84
CA LEU A 5 9.07 -1.77 7.47
C LEU A 5 8.23 -2.98 7.07
N ILE A 6 8.22 -3.31 5.78
CA ILE A 6 7.54 -4.51 5.28
C ILE A 6 8.14 -5.74 5.98
N SER A 7 9.46 -5.90 5.95
CA SER A 7 10.15 -7.03 6.59
C SER A 7 9.86 -7.11 8.10
N ALA A 8 9.98 -6.00 8.83
CA ALA A 8 9.79 -5.96 10.29
C ALA A 8 8.35 -6.24 10.72
N LEU A 9 7.37 -5.92 9.89
CA LEU A 9 5.95 -6.11 10.20
C LEU A 9 5.37 -7.40 9.60
N THR A 10 6.05 -8.04 8.65
CA THR A 10 5.68 -9.36 8.11
C THR A 10 6.50 -10.52 8.69
N THR A 11 7.51 -10.24 9.54
CA THR A 11 8.28 -11.27 10.24
C THR A 11 8.08 -11.22 11.76
N PRO A 12 7.95 -12.38 12.44
CA PRO A 12 7.73 -13.73 11.89
C PRO A 12 6.36 -13.84 11.18
N ALA A 13 6.26 -14.74 10.19
CA ALA A 13 5.09 -14.89 9.31
C ALA A 13 3.78 -15.12 10.09
N ASP A 14 3.88 -15.81 11.23
CA ASP A 14 2.80 -16.15 12.14
C ASP A 14 2.10 -14.90 12.73
N GLN A 15 2.81 -13.77 12.76
CA GLN A 15 2.29 -12.49 13.23
C GLN A 15 1.96 -11.50 12.09
N ALA A 16 2.29 -11.85 10.84
CA ALA A 16 2.16 -10.95 9.70
C ALA A 16 0.71 -10.48 9.53
N THR A 17 -0.26 -11.40 9.61
CA THR A 17 -1.68 -11.08 9.47
C THR A 17 -2.19 -10.14 10.56
N ALA A 18 -1.69 -10.28 11.79
CA ALA A 18 -2.09 -9.43 12.91
C ALA A 18 -1.52 -8.00 12.80
N LYS A 19 -0.30 -7.87 12.25
CA LYS A 19 0.38 -6.58 12.06
C LYS A 19 0.00 -5.88 10.76
N LEU A 20 -0.56 -6.62 9.80
CA LEU A 20 -0.89 -6.14 8.46
C LEU A 20 -1.75 -4.86 8.45
N PRO A 21 -2.81 -4.72 9.28
CA PRO A 21 -3.58 -3.47 9.30
C PRO A 21 -2.75 -2.24 9.67
N CYS A 22 -1.79 -2.39 10.59
CA CYS A 22 -0.88 -1.32 10.99
C CYS A 22 0.12 -0.99 9.88
N LEU A 23 0.66 -2.02 9.23
CA LEU A 23 1.56 -1.86 8.08
C LEU A 23 0.86 -1.10 6.94
N LEU A 24 -0.38 -1.45 6.59
CA LEU A 24 -1.14 -0.79 5.53
C LEU A 24 -1.42 0.68 5.85
N GLU A 25 -1.76 1.01 7.11
CA GLU A 25 -1.93 2.40 7.53
C GLU A 25 -0.61 3.19 7.41
N LEU A 26 0.51 2.63 7.89
CA LEU A 26 1.83 3.25 7.76
C LEU A 26 2.20 3.47 6.29
N LEU A 27 2.01 2.46 5.44
CA LEU A 27 2.27 2.59 4.01
C LEU A 27 1.35 3.62 3.34
N THR A 28 0.11 3.80 3.83
CA THR A 28 -0.82 4.82 3.31
C THR A 28 -0.33 6.24 3.61
N VAL A 29 0.14 6.50 4.83
CA VAL A 29 0.51 7.85 5.26
C VAL A 29 1.87 8.32 4.74
N LEU A 30 2.80 7.41 4.42
CA LEU A 30 4.14 7.78 3.93
C LEU A 30 4.11 8.72 2.69
N PRO A 31 3.43 8.37 1.58
CA PRO A 31 3.32 9.27 0.44
C PRO A 31 2.52 10.55 0.75
N GLU A 32 1.53 10.49 1.65
CA GLU A 32 0.74 11.67 2.05
C GLU A 32 1.61 12.68 2.83
N GLU A 33 2.45 12.20 3.75
CA GLU A 33 3.37 13.02 4.52
C GLU A 33 4.50 13.61 3.67
N ALA A 34 4.88 12.94 2.57
CA ALA A 34 5.80 13.51 1.59
C ALA A 34 5.25 14.79 0.94
N GLU A 35 3.93 14.93 0.86
CA GLU A 35 3.22 16.12 0.37
C GLU A 35 2.71 17.06 1.48
N ASN A 36 2.87 16.68 2.76
CA ASN A 36 2.39 17.50 3.87
C ASN A 36 3.30 18.72 4.13
N TYR A 37 2.96 19.87 3.56
CA TYR A 37 3.71 21.13 3.72
C TYR A 37 3.60 21.75 5.13
N LYS A 38 2.75 21.21 6.00
CA LYS A 38 2.68 21.64 7.41
C LYS A 38 3.87 21.11 8.21
N VAL A 39 4.52 20.04 7.75
CA VAL A 39 5.76 19.54 8.34
C VAL A 39 6.93 20.38 7.84
N GLY A 40 7.63 21.04 8.76
CA GLY A 40 8.76 21.94 8.49
C GLY A 40 10.04 21.24 8.03
N VAL A 41 9.97 20.49 6.92
CA VAL A 41 11.09 19.78 6.30
C VAL A 41 11.67 20.61 5.15
N LEU A 42 13.00 20.62 5.01
CA LEU A 42 13.67 21.33 3.93
C LEU A 42 13.24 20.78 2.54
N PRO A 43 13.06 21.63 1.51
CA PRO A 43 12.62 21.17 0.18
C PRO A 43 13.47 20.04 -0.41
N ARG A 44 14.80 20.09 -0.20
CA ARG A 44 15.72 19.04 -0.67
C ARG A 44 15.48 17.69 0.03
N GLN A 45 15.23 17.71 1.34
CA GLN A 45 14.94 16.48 2.10
C GLN A 45 13.61 15.87 1.66
N ARG A 46 12.60 16.71 1.43
CA ARG A 46 11.30 16.27 0.90
C ARG A 46 11.44 15.63 -0.49
N LYS A 47 12.20 16.26 -1.39
CA LYS A 47 12.50 15.70 -2.72
C LYS A 47 13.18 14.33 -2.60
N ASN A 48 14.23 14.22 -1.78
CA ASN A 48 14.92 12.95 -1.57
C ASN A 48 13.97 11.86 -1.01
N PHE A 49 13.05 12.24 -0.11
CA PHE A 49 12.06 11.32 0.43
C PHE A 49 11.08 10.83 -0.63
N ARG A 50 10.57 11.72 -1.49
CA ARG A 50 9.72 11.35 -2.64
C ARG A 50 10.42 10.40 -3.61
N GLU A 51 11.69 10.66 -3.93
CA GLU A 51 12.49 9.80 -4.82
C GLU A 51 12.71 8.41 -4.20
N MET A 52 12.99 8.36 -2.89
CA MET A 52 13.08 7.10 -2.15
C MET A 52 11.76 6.31 -2.19
N LEU A 53 10.63 6.97 -1.94
CA LEU A 53 9.31 6.33 -2.02
C LEU A 53 9.01 5.81 -3.44
N ALA A 54 9.28 6.61 -4.47
CA ALA A 54 9.10 6.21 -5.86
C ALA A 54 9.89 4.93 -6.20
N THR A 55 11.11 4.81 -5.68
CA THR A 55 11.99 3.63 -5.89
C THR A 55 11.42 2.34 -5.26
N HIS A 56 10.55 2.47 -4.26
CA HIS A 56 9.91 1.34 -3.56
C HIS A 56 8.46 1.10 -3.96
N SER A 57 7.89 1.91 -4.86
CA SER A 57 6.48 1.81 -5.28
C SER A 57 6.12 0.42 -5.80
N SER A 58 6.96 -0.17 -6.65
CA SER A 58 6.76 -1.53 -7.20
C SER A 58 6.66 -2.61 -6.13
N HIS A 59 7.43 -2.50 -5.04
CA HIS A 59 7.39 -3.44 -3.92
C HIS A 59 6.10 -3.29 -3.12
N VAL A 60 5.63 -2.06 -2.95
CA VAL A 60 4.36 -1.79 -2.26
C VAL A 60 3.19 -2.33 -3.07
N PHE A 61 3.16 -2.09 -4.38
CA PHE A 61 2.12 -2.64 -5.25
C PHE A 61 2.13 -4.18 -5.29
N SER A 62 3.31 -4.79 -5.30
CA SER A 62 3.44 -6.24 -5.19
C SER A 62 2.87 -6.78 -3.88
N LEU A 63 3.15 -6.12 -2.75
CA LEU A 63 2.58 -6.47 -1.45
C LEU A 63 1.05 -6.32 -1.46
N LEU A 64 0.53 -5.22 -2.00
CA LEU A 64 -0.92 -4.97 -2.08
C LEU A 64 -1.62 -6.02 -2.97
N GLY A 65 -0.98 -6.48 -4.05
CA GLY A 65 -1.46 -7.60 -4.85
C GLY A 65 -1.55 -8.90 -4.04
N GLN A 66 -0.51 -9.24 -3.27
CA GLN A 66 -0.51 -10.42 -2.39
C GLN A 66 -1.60 -10.34 -1.31
N VAL A 67 -1.81 -9.15 -0.72
CA VAL A 67 -2.90 -8.90 0.23
C VAL A 67 -4.25 -9.11 -0.45
N CYS A 68 -4.45 -8.57 -1.65
CA CYS A 68 -5.67 -8.77 -2.42
C CYS A 68 -5.96 -10.26 -2.63
N ASP A 69 -4.99 -11.02 -3.14
CA ASP A 69 -5.16 -12.46 -3.42
C ASP A 69 -5.43 -13.29 -2.17
N THR A 70 -4.84 -12.89 -1.03
CA THR A 70 -5.02 -13.59 0.25
C THR A 70 -6.41 -13.36 0.85
N PHE A 71 -6.91 -12.11 0.80
CA PHE A 71 -8.13 -11.73 1.52
C PHE A 71 -9.38 -11.67 0.63
N LYS A 72 -9.25 -11.53 -0.70
CA LYS A 72 -10.38 -11.54 -1.65
C LYS A 72 -11.25 -12.80 -1.54
N PRO A 73 -10.70 -14.04 -1.45
CA PRO A 73 -11.52 -15.25 -1.28
C PRO A 73 -12.30 -15.28 0.05
N GLN A 74 -11.88 -14.47 1.02
CA GLN A 74 -12.43 -14.38 2.37
C GLN A 74 -13.24 -13.10 2.59
N ALA A 75 -13.64 -12.40 1.52
CA ALA A 75 -14.32 -11.11 1.58
C ALA A 75 -15.68 -11.13 2.32
N ALA A 76 -16.24 -12.31 2.62
CA ALA A 76 -17.44 -12.43 3.46
C ALA A 76 -17.15 -12.24 4.97
N LEU A 77 -15.88 -12.32 5.40
CA LEU A 77 -15.49 -12.14 6.79
C LEU A 77 -15.25 -10.66 7.12
N PRO A 78 -15.79 -10.12 8.23
CA PRO A 78 -15.60 -8.71 8.60
C PRO A 78 -14.13 -8.30 8.72
N SER A 79 -13.27 -9.19 9.25
CA SER A 79 -11.84 -8.94 9.37
C SER A 79 -11.15 -8.76 8.01
N SER A 80 -11.57 -9.54 7.01
CA SER A 80 -11.02 -9.47 5.66
C SER A 80 -11.45 -8.20 4.94
N ILE A 81 -12.72 -7.78 5.12
CA ILE A 81 -13.23 -6.51 4.59
C ILE A 81 -12.39 -5.34 5.11
N VAL A 82 -12.13 -5.29 6.42
CA VAL A 82 -11.30 -4.21 7.01
C VAL A 82 -9.90 -4.16 6.40
N ILE A 83 -9.29 -5.32 6.13
CA ILE A 83 -7.97 -5.39 5.49
C ILE A 83 -8.04 -4.94 4.03
N LEU A 84 -9.06 -5.39 3.28
CA LEU A 84 -9.26 -5.00 1.88
C LEU A 84 -9.54 -3.50 1.75
N GLU A 85 -10.31 -2.89 2.64
CA GLU A 85 -10.52 -1.43 2.67
C GLU A 85 -9.21 -0.67 2.88
N LYS A 86 -8.39 -1.10 3.85
CA LYS A 86 -7.08 -0.48 4.12
C LYS A 86 -6.14 -0.65 2.93
N MET A 87 -6.17 -1.81 2.27
CA MET A 87 -5.41 -2.08 1.05
C MET A 87 -5.86 -1.15 -0.09
N ILE A 88 -7.16 -0.94 -0.30
CA ILE A 88 -7.66 0.00 -1.31
C ILE A 88 -7.19 1.43 -1.01
N ARG A 89 -7.30 1.88 0.26
CA ARG A 89 -6.84 3.24 0.66
C ARG A 89 -5.35 3.41 0.42
N CYS A 90 -4.55 2.42 0.80
CA CYS A 90 -3.11 2.39 0.53
C CYS A 90 -2.85 2.48 -0.97
N SER A 91 -3.53 1.66 -1.77
CA SER A 91 -3.41 1.66 -3.24
C SER A 91 -3.72 3.04 -3.82
N ALA A 92 -4.82 3.67 -3.41
CA ALA A 92 -5.23 4.99 -3.88
C ALA A 92 -4.22 6.08 -3.53
N SER A 93 -3.66 6.04 -2.32
CA SER A 93 -2.63 6.97 -1.88
C SER A 93 -1.34 6.83 -2.70
N TRP A 94 -0.89 5.59 -2.94
CA TRP A 94 0.30 5.34 -3.75
C TRP A 94 0.09 5.69 -5.21
N VAL A 95 -1.04 5.32 -5.83
CA VAL A 95 -1.34 5.69 -7.22
C VAL A 95 -1.35 7.21 -7.43
N ARG A 96 -1.86 7.98 -6.47
CA ARG A 96 -1.90 9.44 -6.55
C ARG A 96 -0.51 10.08 -6.56
N HIS A 97 0.42 9.57 -5.76
CA HIS A 97 1.71 10.23 -5.52
C HIS A 97 2.88 9.57 -6.28
N HIS A 98 2.78 8.27 -6.51
CA HIS A 98 3.79 7.41 -7.14
C HIS A 98 3.07 6.40 -8.05
N PRO A 99 2.46 6.85 -9.16
CA PRO A 99 1.72 5.96 -10.05
C PRO A 99 2.64 4.85 -10.57
N PRO A 100 2.17 3.60 -10.60
CA PRO A 100 2.92 2.52 -11.22
C PRO A 100 3.04 2.76 -12.73
N SER A 101 4.01 2.11 -13.36
CA SER A 101 4.06 2.06 -14.83
C SER A 101 2.80 1.41 -15.40
N GLU A 102 2.51 1.66 -16.68
CA GLU A 102 1.35 1.05 -17.35
C GLU A 102 1.39 -0.49 -17.30
N GLU A 103 2.59 -1.07 -17.48
CA GLU A 103 2.81 -2.51 -17.41
C GLU A 103 2.51 -3.07 -16.01
N GLU A 104 3.01 -2.40 -14.96
CA GLU A 104 2.73 -2.77 -13.58
C GLU A 104 1.24 -2.64 -13.27
N LEU A 105 0.60 -1.54 -13.68
CA LEU A 105 -0.82 -1.29 -13.45
C LEU A 105 -1.70 -2.44 -13.99
N ILE A 106 -1.42 -2.91 -15.20
CA ILE A 106 -2.19 -3.99 -15.85
C ILE A 106 -1.96 -5.33 -15.13
N SER A 107 -0.77 -5.55 -14.59
CA SER A 107 -0.44 -6.78 -13.86
C SER A 107 -1.01 -6.84 -12.45
N LEU A 108 -1.51 -5.72 -11.91
CA LEU A 108 -2.00 -5.67 -10.53
C LEU A 108 -3.44 -6.20 -10.43
N PRO A 109 -3.69 -7.24 -9.61
CA PRO A 109 -5.05 -7.78 -9.40
C PRO A 109 -6.00 -6.77 -8.73
N LEU A 110 -5.45 -5.67 -8.20
CA LEU A 110 -6.15 -4.57 -7.54
C LEU A 110 -7.16 -3.87 -8.45
N LEU A 111 -6.84 -3.68 -9.74
CA LEU A 111 -7.75 -3.01 -10.68
C LEU A 111 -9.01 -3.85 -10.90
N ALA A 112 -8.84 -5.13 -11.24
CA ALA A 112 -9.94 -6.05 -11.42
C ALA A 112 -10.80 -6.14 -10.16
N PHE A 113 -10.17 -6.27 -8.98
CA PHE A 113 -10.88 -6.27 -7.70
C PHE A 113 -11.68 -4.98 -7.44
N SER A 114 -11.12 -3.81 -7.78
CA SER A 114 -11.81 -2.53 -7.57
C SER A 114 -13.06 -2.41 -8.44
N PHE A 115 -13.00 -2.90 -9.69
CA PHE A 115 -14.18 -2.95 -10.56
C PHE A 115 -15.21 -3.99 -10.09
N ASP A 116 -14.77 -5.18 -9.66
CA ASP A 116 -15.65 -6.20 -9.08
C ASP A 116 -16.41 -5.64 -7.86
N ALA A 117 -15.73 -4.89 -6.99
CA ALA A 117 -16.31 -4.28 -5.80
C ALA A 117 -17.32 -3.16 -6.10
N LEU A 118 -17.17 -2.45 -7.22
CA LEU A 118 -18.11 -1.42 -7.66
C LEU A 118 -19.34 -1.99 -8.38
N ALA A 119 -19.22 -3.20 -8.93
CA ALA A 119 -20.30 -3.88 -9.65
C ALA A 119 -21.26 -4.65 -8.71
N ALA A 120 -20.86 -4.86 -7.45
CA ALA A 120 -21.64 -5.54 -6.41
C ALA A 120 -22.57 -4.56 -5.67
#